data_AF-A0A7U9ND85-F1
#
_entry.id   AF-A0A7U9ND85-F1
#
_cell.length_a   1.000
_cell.length_b   1.000
_cell.length_c   1.000
_cell.angle_alpha   90.00
_cell.angle_beta   90.00
_cell.angle_gamma   90.00
#
_symmetry.space_group_name_H-M   'P 1'
#
loop_
_entity.id
_entity.type
_entity.pdbx_description
1 polymer ?
#
loop_
_entity_poly.entity_id
_entity_poly.type
_entity_poly.pdbx_seq_one_letter_code
_entity_poly.pdbx_strand_id
1 'polypeptide(L)'
;MMDNGNWSEQYSMENIMGCEYNMDNGYVEVYYSDGNILQLKCEEIEAGLRTTEQSLAKLHKLLDDKPIEYVVMALSGELQAYCDIEADMVKGMFGTIVQGYLKQGYSKTMAEALAREFFRYES
;
A
#
# COMPACT_ATOMS: atom_id res chain seq x y z
N MET A 1 1.60 -33.48 -6.78
CA MET A 1 2.25 -33.41 -5.46
C MET A 1 3.23 -32.26 -5.54
N MET A 2 2.80 -31.08 -5.10
CA MET A 2 3.66 -29.91 -4.99
C MET A 2 4.04 -29.82 -3.52
N ASP A 3 5.34 -29.80 -3.27
CA ASP A 3 5.92 -29.65 -1.95
C ASP A 3 5.38 -28.37 -1.30
N ASN A 4 4.62 -28.54 -0.23
CA ASN A 4 4.12 -27.47 0.62
C ASN A 4 5.26 -27.07 1.55
N GLY A 5 6.31 -26.50 0.95
CA GLY A 5 7.48 -26.00 1.64
C GLY A 5 7.05 -25.01 2.71
N ASN A 6 7.55 -25.22 3.92
CA ASN A 6 7.34 -24.38 5.09
C ASN A 6 8.00 -23.00 4.87
N TRP A 7 7.34 -22.10 4.15
CA TRP A 7 7.81 -20.74 3.88
C TRP A 7 8.00 -19.91 5.16
N SER A 8 7.42 -20.34 6.29
CA SER A 8 7.52 -19.66 7.59
C SER A 8 8.87 -19.82 8.31
N GLU A 9 9.72 -20.78 7.92
CA GLU A 9 11.04 -20.94 8.56
C GLU A 9 12.15 -20.08 7.91
N GLN A 10 11.93 -19.52 6.72
CA GLN A 10 12.97 -18.74 6.02
C GLN A 10 13.01 -17.26 6.40
N TYR A 11 11.94 -16.72 7.02
CA TYR A 11 11.84 -15.31 7.40
C TYR A 11 11.22 -15.17 8.79
N SER A 12 11.95 -15.63 9.81
CA SER A 12 11.55 -15.34 11.19
C SER A 12 11.71 -13.85 11.47
N MET A 13 10.60 -13.14 11.73
CA MET A 13 10.62 -11.73 12.14
C MET A 13 11.35 -11.51 13.47
N GLU A 14 11.59 -12.57 14.25
CA GLU A 14 12.24 -12.49 15.57
C GLU A 14 13.70 -12.03 15.48
N ASN A 15 14.33 -12.12 14.31
CA ASN A 15 15.74 -11.79 14.09
C ASN A 15 15.95 -10.50 13.27
N ILE A 16 14.90 -9.71 13.04
CA ILE A 16 15.00 -8.45 12.29
C ILE A 16 15.59 -7.35 13.18
N MET A 17 16.72 -6.79 12.77
CA MET A 17 17.39 -5.66 13.42
C MET A 17 16.90 -4.31 12.90
N GLY A 18 16.44 -4.27 11.64
CA GLY A 18 15.96 -3.04 11.01
C GLY A 18 15.32 -3.30 9.65
N CYS A 19 14.51 -2.35 9.21
CA CYS A 19 13.91 -2.35 7.88
C CYS A 19 13.78 -0.92 7.39
N GLU A 20 14.30 -0.64 6.20
CA GLU A 20 14.35 0.70 5.64
C GLU A 20 14.03 0.67 4.15
N TYR A 21 13.27 1.66 3.69
CA TYR A 21 13.09 1.92 2.26
C TYR A 21 14.17 2.90 1.80
N ASN A 22 14.99 2.46 0.85
CA ASN A 22 16.03 3.26 0.23
C ASN A 22 15.50 3.87 -1.08
N MET A 23 15.06 5.12 -0.99
CA MET A 23 14.54 5.87 -2.15
C MET A 23 15.57 6.06 -3.27
N ASP A 24 16.88 6.08 -2.95
CA ASP A 24 17.91 6.32 -3.96
C ASP A 24 18.05 5.13 -4.93
N ASN A 25 17.82 3.91 -4.44
CA ASN A 25 17.96 2.69 -5.24
C ASN A 25 16.62 1.97 -5.51
N GLY A 26 15.53 2.37 -4.83
CA GLY A 26 14.20 1.79 -4.99
C GLY A 26 14.02 0.41 -4.34
N TYR A 27 14.85 0.07 -3.34
CA TYR A 27 14.75 -1.18 -2.59
C TYR A 27 14.24 -0.93 -1.19
N VAL A 28 13.43 -1.88 -0.68
CA VAL A 28 13.27 -2.06 0.75
C VAL A 28 14.24 -3.13 1.24
N GLU A 29 14.98 -2.80 2.28
CA GLU A 29 16.08 -3.59 2.82
C GLU A 29 15.72 -4.02 4.24
N VAL A 30 15.84 -5.33 4.52
CA VAL A 30 15.63 -5.90 5.85
C VAL A 30 16.95 -6.43 6.37
N TYR A 31 17.37 -5.92 7.50
CA TYR A 31 18.63 -6.26 8.15
C TYR A 31 18.37 -7.31 9.24
N TYR A 32 19.02 -8.46 9.14
CA TYR A 32 18.90 -9.54 10.12
C TYR A 32 20.08 -9.55 11.11
N SER A 33 19.86 -10.11 12.29
CA SER A 33 20.86 -10.20 13.36
C SER A 33 22.05 -11.09 13.02
N ASP A 34 21.92 -11.98 12.05
CA ASP A 34 22.98 -12.85 11.53
C ASP A 34 23.86 -12.17 10.47
N GLY A 35 23.56 -10.91 10.12
CA GLY A 35 24.27 -10.13 9.11
C GLY A 35 23.72 -10.30 7.69
N ASN A 36 22.69 -11.11 7.48
CA ASN A 36 22.02 -11.22 6.19
C ASN A 36 21.16 -9.98 5.91
N ILE A 37 21.00 -9.67 4.62
CA ILE A 37 20.13 -8.59 4.15
C ILE A 37 19.18 -9.15 3.10
N LEU A 38 17.87 -9.01 3.33
CA LEU A 38 16.85 -9.23 2.31
C LEU A 38 16.62 -7.91 1.59
N GLN A 39 16.73 -7.91 0.26
CA GLN A 39 16.45 -6.74 -0.56
C GLN A 39 15.29 -7.07 -1.50
N LEU A 40 14.25 -6.24 -1.47
CA LEU A 40 13.10 -6.35 -2.38
C LEU A 40 13.05 -5.10 -3.25
N LYS A 41 13.04 -5.29 -4.57
CA LYS A 41 12.92 -4.17 -5.51
C LYS A 41 11.46 -3.78 -5.66
N CYS A 42 11.09 -2.61 -5.12
CA CYS A 42 9.70 -2.17 -5.09
C CYS A 42 9.11 -2.04 -6.51
N GLU A 43 9.88 -1.50 -7.46
CA GLU A 43 9.47 -1.34 -8.86
C GLU A 43 9.02 -2.66 -9.51
N GLU A 44 9.73 -3.76 -9.25
CA GLU A 44 9.42 -5.07 -9.83
C GLU A 44 8.17 -5.70 -9.21
N ILE A 45 7.99 -5.50 -7.90
CA ILE A 45 6.81 -5.95 -7.16
C ILE A 45 5.59 -5.16 -7.61
N GLU A 46 5.70 -3.83 -7.66
CA GLU A 46 4.62 -2.91 -7.98
C GLU A 46 4.18 -2.98 -9.45
N ALA A 47 5.08 -3.36 -10.37
CA ALA A 47 4.73 -3.58 -11.78
C ALA A 47 3.64 -4.65 -11.98
N GLY A 48 3.49 -5.59 -11.03
CA GLY A 48 2.46 -6.62 -11.05
C GLY A 48 1.13 -6.18 -10.42
N LEU A 49 1.10 -5.05 -9.71
CA LEU A 49 -0.08 -4.60 -8.97
C LEU A 49 -1.03 -3.82 -9.87
N ARG A 50 -2.32 -4.03 -9.66
CA ARG A 50 -3.38 -3.15 -10.17
C ARG A 50 -3.62 -2.08 -9.13
N THR A 51 -3.27 -0.84 -9.46
CA THR A 51 -3.39 0.31 -8.55
C THR A 51 -4.27 1.40 -9.15
N THR A 52 -4.88 2.21 -8.29
CA THR A 52 -5.31 3.58 -8.61
C THR A 52 -4.21 4.55 -8.18
N GLU A 53 -4.26 5.80 -8.64
CA GLU A 53 -3.32 6.84 -8.19
C GLU A 53 -3.32 6.96 -6.65
N GLN A 54 -4.50 6.85 -6.02
CA GLN A 54 -4.64 6.93 -4.58
C GLN A 54 -4.08 5.68 -3.87
N SER A 55 -4.37 4.48 -4.36
CA SER A 55 -3.85 3.26 -3.72
C SER A 55 -2.33 3.16 -3.87
N LEU A 56 -1.77 3.69 -4.97
CA LEU A 56 -0.31 3.80 -5.15
C LEU A 56 0.29 4.81 -4.17
N ALA A 57 -0.30 5.99 -4.00
CA ALA A 57 0.16 6.97 -3.01
C ALA A 57 0.13 6.40 -1.58
N LYS A 58 -0.90 5.63 -1.24
CA LYS A 58 -0.99 4.91 0.05
C LYS A 58 0.07 3.81 0.19
N LEU A 59 0.43 3.15 -0.90
CA LEU A 59 1.48 2.14 -0.91
C LEU A 59 2.86 2.77 -0.72
N HIS A 60 3.16 3.88 -1.40
CA HIS A 60 4.42 4.63 -1.20
C HIS A 60 4.52 5.21 0.20
N LYS A 61 3.41 5.74 0.74
CA LYS A 61 3.36 6.16 2.14
C LYS A 61 3.61 5.01 3.12
N LEU A 62 3.10 3.81 2.83
CA LEU A 62 3.38 2.61 3.64
C LEU A 62 4.87 2.26 3.63
N LEU A 63 5.53 2.35 2.47
CA LEU A 63 6.98 2.15 2.36
C LEU A 63 7.76 3.13 3.22
N ASP A 64 7.39 4.40 3.21
CA ASP A 64 8.07 5.45 3.99
C ASP A 64 7.82 5.30 5.51
N ASP A 65 6.55 5.13 5.91
CA ASP A 65 6.16 5.13 7.32
C ASP A 65 6.45 3.79 8.01
N LYS A 66 6.28 2.68 7.27
CA LYS A 66 6.25 1.31 7.81
C LYS A 66 6.76 0.28 6.79
N PRO A 67 8.05 0.37 6.40
CA PRO A 67 8.61 -0.51 5.37
C PRO A 67 8.50 -2.00 5.72
N ILE A 68 8.50 -2.36 7.01
CA ILE A 68 8.34 -3.75 7.42
C ILE A 68 6.93 -4.30 7.11
N GLU A 69 5.88 -3.50 7.25
CA GLU A 69 4.51 -3.93 6.89
C GLU A 69 4.40 -4.17 5.38
N TYR A 70 5.06 -3.34 4.56
CA TYR A 70 5.16 -3.55 3.11
C TYR A 70 5.84 -4.88 2.79
N VAL A 71 7.00 -5.17 3.40
CA VAL A 71 7.75 -6.42 3.17
C VAL A 71 6.88 -7.63 3.50
N VAL A 72 6.20 -7.60 4.64
CA VAL A 72 5.33 -8.71 5.07
C VAL A 72 4.22 -8.96 4.05
N MET A 73 3.58 -7.91 3.56
CA MET A 73 2.54 -8.03 2.53
C MET A 73 3.11 -8.46 1.17
N ALA A 74 4.32 -8.03 0.83
CA ALA A 74 4.99 -8.42 -0.42
C ALA A 74 5.28 -9.92 -0.43
N LEU A 75 5.82 -10.45 0.68
CA LEU A 75 6.18 -11.86 0.81
C LEU A 75 4.96 -12.78 0.95
N SER A 76 3.88 -12.30 1.57
CA SER A 76 2.62 -13.05 1.71
C SER A 76 1.71 -12.97 0.48
N GLY A 77 2.00 -12.07 -0.47
CA GLY A 77 1.17 -11.83 -1.65
C GLY A 77 -0.08 -10.98 -1.38
N GLU A 78 -0.13 -10.27 -0.24
CA GLU A 78 -1.28 -9.46 0.20
C GLU A 78 -1.27 -8.03 -0.37
N LEU A 79 -0.20 -7.59 -1.03
CA LEU A 79 -0.10 -6.23 -1.58
C LEU A 79 -1.23 -5.86 -2.55
N GLN A 80 -1.69 -6.80 -3.38
CA GLN A 80 -2.83 -6.52 -4.26
C GLN A 80 -4.11 -6.27 -3.46
N ALA A 81 -4.35 -7.06 -2.40
CA ALA A 81 -5.51 -6.89 -1.55
C ALA A 81 -5.47 -5.55 -0.79
N TYR A 82 -4.29 -5.14 -0.33
CA TYR A 82 -4.08 -3.81 0.24
C TYR A 82 -4.47 -2.71 -0.75
N CYS A 83 -3.97 -2.76 -1.99
CA CYS A 83 -4.31 -1.76 -3.01
C CYS A 83 -5.81 -1.75 -3.35
N ASP A 84 -6.45 -2.91 -3.44
CA ASP A 84 -7.88 -3.03 -3.73
C ASP A 84 -8.73 -2.43 -2.60
N ILE A 85 -8.38 -2.70 -1.33
CA ILE A 85 -9.05 -2.15 -0.15
C ILE A 85 -8.92 -0.63 -0.12
N GLU A 86 -7.71 -0.09 -0.31
CA GLU A 86 -7.49 1.37 -0.36
C GLU A 86 -8.30 2.02 -1.50
N ALA A 87 -8.32 1.40 -2.68
CA ALA A 87 -9.10 1.89 -3.81
C ALA A 87 -10.62 1.88 -3.52
N ASP A 88 -11.13 0.85 -2.86
CA ASP A 88 -12.56 0.73 -2.54
C ASP A 88 -12.98 1.63 -1.38
N MET A 89 -12.13 1.82 -0.36
CA MET A 89 -12.38 2.79 0.70
C MET A 89 -12.53 4.21 0.15
N VAL A 90 -11.66 4.61 -0.78
CA VAL A 90 -11.76 5.91 -1.45
C VAL A 90 -13.08 6.04 -2.22
N LYS A 91 -13.50 5.01 -2.96
CA LYS A 91 -14.81 5.03 -3.65
C LYS A 91 -15.97 5.18 -2.66
N GLY A 92 -15.93 4.46 -1.55
CA GLY A 92 -16.96 4.52 -0.50
C GLY A 92 -17.04 5.90 0.18
N MET A 93 -15.88 6.48 0.53
CA MET A 93 -15.79 7.83 1.09
C MET A 93 -16.26 8.88 0.06
N PHE A 94 -15.87 8.74 -1.21
CA PHE A 94 -16.32 9.62 -2.28
C PHE A 94 -17.85 9.62 -2.40
N GLY A 95 -18.46 8.44 -2.42
CA GLY A 95 -19.92 8.32 -2.41
C GLY A 95 -20.55 9.02 -1.21
N THR A 96 -19.98 8.85 -0.01
CA THR A 96 -20.48 9.47 1.23
C THR A 96 -20.39 10.99 1.19
N ILE A 97 -19.27 11.55 0.73
CA ILE A 97 -19.05 12.99 0.61
C ILE A 97 -20.00 13.61 -0.42
N VAL A 98 -20.14 12.98 -1.59
CA VAL A 98 -21.09 13.41 -2.62
C VAL A 98 -22.51 13.43 -2.07
N GLN A 99 -22.93 12.37 -1.35
CA GLN A 99 -24.25 12.34 -0.71
C GLN A 99 -24.42 13.44 0.35
N GLY A 100 -23.37 13.77 1.09
CA GLY A 100 -23.35 14.91 2.02
C GLY A 100 -23.67 16.24 1.34
N TYR A 101 -23.04 16.52 0.20
CA TYR A 101 -23.29 17.74 -0.57
C TYR A 101 -24.66 17.74 -1.26
N LEU A 102 -25.13 16.60 -1.78
CA LEU A 102 -26.47 16.50 -2.35
C LEU A 102 -27.56 16.84 -1.31
N LYS A 103 -27.40 16.39 -0.07
CA LYS A 103 -28.31 16.73 1.04
C LYS A 103 -28.30 18.23 1.40
N GLN A 104 -27.20 18.93 1.10
CA GLN A 104 -27.09 20.38 1.28
C GLN A 104 -27.69 21.17 0.11
N GLY A 105 -28.21 20.49 -0.93
CA GLY A 105 -28.87 21.11 -2.08
C GLY A 105 -27.93 21.41 -3.26
N TYR A 106 -26.67 20.98 -3.21
CA TYR A 106 -25.77 21.09 -4.35
C TYR A 106 -26.23 20.19 -5.51
N SER A 107 -26.01 20.64 -6.75
CA SER A 107 -26.21 19.79 -7.92
C SER A 107 -25.21 18.64 -7.92
N LYS A 108 -25.57 17.52 -8.57
CA LYS A 108 -24.69 16.35 -8.69
C LYS A 108 -23.29 16.72 -9.21
N THR A 109 -23.22 17.55 -10.25
CA THR A 109 -21.95 18.01 -10.83
C THR A 109 -21.10 18.78 -9.83
N MET A 110 -21.70 19.66 -9.02
CA MET A 110 -20.97 20.43 -8.01
C MET A 110 -20.53 19.57 -6.84
N ALA A 111 -21.39 18.65 -6.37
CA ALA A 111 -21.08 17.70 -5.31
C ALA A 111 -19.91 16.79 -5.68
N GLU A 112 -19.87 16.28 -6.92
CA GLU A 112 -18.76 15.47 -7.43
C GLU A 112 -17.47 16.28 -7.55
N ALA A 113 -17.54 17.55 -8.00
CA ALA A 113 -16.37 18.41 -8.10
C ALA A 113 -15.74 18.70 -6.72
N LEU A 114 -16.56 19.05 -5.72
CA LEU A 114 -16.11 19.30 -4.35
C LEU A 114 -15.55 18.04 -3.68
N ALA A 115 -16.17 16.88 -3.91
CA ALA A 115 -15.65 15.62 -3.40
C ALA A 115 -14.27 15.30 -4.01
N ARG A 116 -14.06 15.52 -5.32
CA ARG A 116 -12.74 15.34 -5.96
C ARG A 116 -11.70 16.30 -5.40
N GLU A 117 -12.08 17.55 -5.15
CA GLU A 117 -11.20 18.54 -4.56
C GLU A 117 -10.77 18.14 -3.14
N PHE A 118 -11.70 17.62 -2.33
CA PHE A 118 -11.40 17.09 -0.99
C PHE A 118 -10.31 16.01 -1.04
N PHE A 119 -10.46 14.98 -1.88
CA PHE A 119 -9.44 13.92 -1.99
C PHE A 119 -8.11 14.40 -2.56
N ARG A 120 -8.13 15.39 -3.46
CA ARG A 120 -6.89 15.97 -4.02
C ARG A 120 -6.03 16.64 -2.94
N TYR A 121 -6.63 17.17 -1.88
CA TYR A 121 -5.90 17.78 -0.77
C TYR A 121 -5.46 16.79 0.31
N GLU A 122 -6.08 15.61 0.40
CA GLU A 122 -5.72 14.57 1.39
C GLU A 122 -4.76 13.49 0.85
N SER A 123 -4.45 13.54 -0.45
CA SER A 123 -3.46 12.68 -1.12
C SER A 123 -2.08 13.30 -1.04
#